data_AF-A0A1V4W5E8-F1
#
_entry.id   AF-A0A1V4W5E8-F1
#
_cell.length_a   1.000
_cell.length_b   1.000
_cell.length_c   1.000
_cell.angle_alpha   90.00
_cell.angle_beta   90.00
_cell.angle_gamma   90.00
#
_symmetry.space_group_name_H-M   'P 1'
#
loop_
_entity.id
_entity.type
_entity.pdbx_description
1 polymer ?
#
loop_
_entity_poly.entity_id
_entity_poly.type
_entity_poly.pdbx_seq_one_letter_code
_entity_poly.pdbx_strand_id
1 'polypeptide(L)'
;MSDNPSREKVHGYEIKRSILFDNDRGFALAENPNAPQPYVTWQFTEENSRRDFYWGHYTTDADTAAKDYAARVEDYKERYGVAEKAARPAPEVYKYYSTQRPVDIGTFPKTENGPTEIVNFDKRESVENGRFQAWGYLLYNAPLTGKQITDYELRAAPGNPDQLRLSPEQLEQQVQAVGKWEQAKRIPNVKRLTWWYSDFGSFVKKEFVTDAELSGRYEKVMGIKARAARKSAEKKPISERLKEGAAQAERDNAARPTPFKNTEKDR
;
A
#
# COMPACT_ATOMS: atom_id res chain seq x y z
N MET A 1 -15.70 -15.83 9.13
CA MET A 1 -14.90 -16.69 10.01
C MET A 1 -13.46 -16.58 9.58
N SER A 2 -12.78 -15.57 10.11
CA SER A 2 -11.34 -15.38 9.86
C SER A 2 -10.59 -16.22 10.88
N ASP A 3 -10.35 -17.49 10.57
CA ASP A 3 -9.46 -18.37 11.35
C ASP A 3 -8.03 -17.83 11.18
N ASN A 4 -7.64 -16.90 12.05
CA ASN A 4 -6.28 -16.36 12.08
C ASN A 4 -5.52 -17.09 13.21
N PRO A 5 -4.63 -18.06 12.90
CA PRO A 5 -3.89 -18.78 13.93
C PRO A 5 -2.91 -17.81 14.60
N SER A 6 -3.30 -17.30 15.77
CA SER A 6 -2.44 -16.45 16.59
C SER A 6 -1.41 -17.39 17.24
N ARG A 7 -0.11 -17.22 16.96
CA ARG A 7 0.98 -17.97 17.65
C ARG A 7 1.13 -17.57 19.14
N GLU A 8 0.05 -17.14 19.76
CA GLU A 8 -0.03 -16.73 21.16
C GLU A 8 -0.03 -17.98 22.04
N LYS A 9 0.85 -18.02 23.06
CA LYS A 9 0.90 -19.10 24.05
C LYS A 9 0.58 -18.56 25.42
N VAL A 10 -0.38 -19.19 26.09
CA VAL A 10 -0.90 -18.78 27.40
C VAL A 10 -0.84 -20.00 28.32
N HIS A 11 -0.11 -19.90 29.43
CA HIS A 11 0.06 -21.00 30.40
C HIS A 11 0.47 -22.36 29.78
N GLY A 12 1.23 -22.34 28.68
CA GLY A 12 1.67 -23.54 27.95
C GLY A 12 0.70 -24.06 26.88
N TYR A 13 -0.50 -23.47 26.75
CA TYR A 13 -1.46 -23.76 25.68
C TYR A 13 -1.29 -22.78 24.52
N GLU A 14 -1.30 -23.28 23.30
CA GLU A 14 -1.26 -22.49 22.07
C GLU A 14 -2.68 -22.12 21.63
N ILE A 15 -2.94 -20.84 21.41
CA ILE A 15 -4.24 -20.35 20.92
C ILE A 15 -4.45 -20.84 19.48
N LYS A 16 -5.47 -21.68 19.26
CA LYS A 16 -5.84 -22.19 17.94
C LYS A 16 -6.88 -21.32 17.25
N ARG A 17 -7.83 -20.80 18.03
CA ARG A 17 -8.88 -19.89 17.57
C ARG A 17 -9.15 -18.82 18.61
N SER A 18 -9.50 -17.62 18.17
CA SER A 18 -9.96 -16.56 19.06
C SER A 18 -10.93 -15.65 18.34
N ILE A 19 -11.89 -15.11 19.08
CA ILE A 19 -12.78 -14.04 18.64
C ILE A 19 -12.73 -12.92 19.66
N LEU A 20 -12.70 -11.67 19.18
CA LEU A 20 -12.77 -10.46 19.98
C LEU A 20 -14.02 -9.68 19.59
N PHE A 21 -14.74 -9.17 20.56
CA PHE A 21 -15.95 -8.37 20.37
C PHE A 21 -15.68 -6.88 20.57
N ASP A 22 -16.58 -6.04 20.05
CA ASP A 22 -16.50 -4.58 20.10
C ASP A 22 -16.45 -3.99 21.53
N ASN A 23 -16.86 -4.75 22.53
CA ASN A 23 -16.75 -4.43 23.95
C ASN A 23 -15.45 -4.90 24.62
N ASP A 24 -14.40 -5.13 23.83
CA ASP A 24 -13.06 -5.50 24.29
C ASP A 24 -12.98 -6.84 25.05
N ARG A 25 -14.00 -7.70 24.90
CA ARG A 25 -14.02 -9.05 25.46
C ARG A 25 -14.02 -10.09 24.35
N GLY A 26 -13.48 -11.27 24.64
CA GLY A 26 -13.35 -12.32 23.64
C GLY A 26 -13.31 -13.71 24.22
N PHE A 27 -13.28 -14.68 23.31
CA PHE A 27 -13.12 -16.10 23.64
C PHE A 27 -11.98 -16.68 22.83
N ALA A 28 -11.24 -17.61 23.43
CA ALA A 28 -10.16 -18.32 22.75
C ALA A 28 -10.24 -19.82 23.03
N LEU A 29 -9.97 -20.62 22.00
CA LEU A 29 -9.75 -22.07 22.09
C LEU A 29 -8.24 -22.31 21.97
N ALA A 30 -7.67 -23.04 22.92
CA ALA A 30 -6.24 -23.32 22.99
C ALA A 30 -5.95 -24.81 23.23
N GLU A 31 -4.75 -25.23 22.85
CA GLU A 31 -4.31 -26.63 22.94
C GLU A 31 -2.91 -26.75 23.55
N ASN A 32 -2.72 -27.71 24.44
CA ASN A 32 -1.44 -28.18 24.96
C ASN A 32 -1.40 -29.72 24.96
N PRO A 33 -0.78 -30.36 23.95
CA PRO A 33 -0.72 -31.82 23.86
C PRO A 33 -0.05 -32.51 25.06
N ASN A 34 0.73 -31.76 25.84
CA ASN A 34 1.45 -32.29 27.00
C ASN A 34 0.69 -32.10 28.32
N ALA A 35 -0.49 -31.46 28.31
CA ALA A 35 -1.29 -31.28 29.51
C ALA A 35 -2.22 -32.48 29.74
N PRO A 36 -2.58 -32.80 31.01
CA PRO A 36 -3.58 -33.83 31.32
C PRO A 36 -4.95 -33.59 30.66
N GLN A 37 -5.29 -32.31 30.44
CA GLN A 37 -6.45 -31.88 29.66
C GLN A 37 -5.95 -31.02 28.49
N PRO A 38 -5.76 -31.61 27.30
CA PRO A 38 -5.08 -30.92 26.22
C PRO A 38 -5.80 -29.70 25.66
N TYR A 39 -7.10 -29.54 25.88
CA TYR A 39 -7.89 -28.46 25.28
C TYR A 39 -8.48 -27.55 26.34
N VAL A 40 -8.51 -26.24 26.07
CA VAL A 40 -9.12 -25.24 26.94
C VAL A 40 -9.83 -24.16 26.15
N THR A 41 -10.97 -23.69 26.66
CA THR A 41 -11.64 -22.48 26.18
C THR A 41 -11.60 -21.38 27.25
N TRP A 42 -11.02 -20.23 26.92
CA TRP A 42 -10.93 -19.07 27.81
C TRP A 42 -11.86 -17.95 27.38
N GLN A 43 -12.27 -17.15 28.36
CA GLN A 43 -12.65 -15.76 28.13
C GLN A 43 -11.41 -14.88 28.26
N PHE A 44 -11.41 -13.72 27.62
CA PHE A 44 -10.38 -12.72 27.84
C PHE A 44 -10.91 -11.29 27.66
N THR A 45 -10.19 -10.33 28.22
CA THR A 45 -10.32 -8.90 27.89
C THR A 45 -9.10 -8.43 27.11
N GLU A 46 -9.26 -7.48 26.19
CA GLU A 46 -8.17 -6.83 25.47
C GLU A 46 -8.06 -5.36 25.85
N GLU A 47 -6.96 -4.97 26.50
CA GLU A 47 -6.63 -3.58 26.81
C GLU A 47 -5.23 -3.24 26.26
N ASN A 48 -5.10 -2.15 25.51
CA ASN A 48 -3.82 -1.73 24.91
C ASN A 48 -3.08 -2.83 24.11
N SER A 49 -3.83 -3.71 23.42
CA SER A 49 -3.31 -4.87 22.68
C SER A 49 -2.72 -5.98 23.56
N ARG A 50 -2.96 -5.95 24.88
CA ARG A 50 -2.67 -7.04 25.81
C ARG A 50 -3.96 -7.78 26.14
N ARG A 51 -3.92 -9.11 26.11
CA ARG A 51 -5.04 -9.98 26.47
C ARG A 51 -4.83 -10.59 27.83
N ASP A 52 -5.83 -10.43 28.70
CA ASP A 52 -5.87 -11.06 30.01
C ASP A 52 -6.90 -12.19 29.99
N PHE A 53 -6.42 -13.44 30.08
CA PHE A 53 -7.24 -14.66 29.95
C PHE A 53 -7.77 -15.13 31.31
N TYR A 54 -9.05 -15.50 31.36
CA TYR A 54 -9.75 -15.94 32.57
C TYR A 54 -10.93 -16.89 32.24
N TRP A 55 -11.51 -17.49 33.29
CA TRP A 55 -12.67 -18.40 33.21
C TRP A 55 -12.50 -19.52 32.15
N GLY A 56 -11.49 -20.35 32.35
CA GLY A 56 -11.13 -21.45 31.45
C GLY A 56 -11.95 -22.73 31.67
N HIS A 57 -12.44 -23.35 30.60
CA HIS A 57 -13.00 -24.71 30.64
C HIS A 57 -12.02 -25.68 30.00
N TYR A 58 -11.48 -26.61 30.79
CA TYR A 58 -10.49 -27.58 30.33
C TYR A 58 -11.16 -28.93 30.03
N THR A 59 -10.75 -29.57 28.94
CA THR A 59 -11.30 -30.86 28.48
C THR A 59 -10.23 -31.71 27.80
N THR A 60 -10.47 -33.02 27.75
CA THR A 60 -9.60 -33.99 27.08
C THR A 60 -9.94 -34.19 25.61
N ASP A 61 -11.10 -33.70 25.15
CA ASP A 61 -11.64 -33.96 23.82
C ASP A 61 -11.75 -32.68 22.98
N ALA A 62 -11.18 -32.72 21.77
CA ALA A 62 -11.10 -31.57 20.86
C ALA A 62 -12.48 -31.11 20.38
N ASP A 63 -13.38 -32.06 20.08
CA ASP A 63 -14.73 -31.76 19.59
C ASP A 63 -15.57 -31.10 20.68
N THR A 64 -15.41 -31.56 21.92
CA THR A 64 -16.03 -30.95 23.11
C THR A 64 -15.54 -29.52 23.30
N ALA A 65 -14.24 -29.26 23.16
CA ALA A 65 -13.68 -27.92 23.26
C ALA A 65 -14.18 -26.99 22.14
N ALA A 66 -14.28 -27.50 20.91
CA ALA A 66 -14.80 -26.74 19.77
C ALA A 66 -16.29 -26.39 19.93
N LYS A 67 -17.11 -27.33 20.42
CA LYS A 67 -18.52 -27.10 20.73
C LYS A 67 -18.70 -26.11 21.88
N ASP A 68 -17.94 -26.25 22.96
CA ASP A 68 -17.96 -25.31 24.09
C ASP A 68 -17.57 -23.89 23.64
N TYR A 69 -16.51 -23.76 22.82
CA TYR A 69 -16.12 -22.48 22.23
C TYR A 69 -17.26 -21.84 21.43
N ALA A 70 -17.85 -22.59 20.50
CA ALA A 70 -18.94 -22.09 19.66
C ALA A 70 -20.17 -21.70 20.49
N ALA A 71 -20.56 -22.54 21.46
CA ALA A 71 -21.70 -22.26 22.33
C ALA A 71 -21.49 -21.00 23.18
N ARG A 72 -20.30 -20.83 23.75
CA ARG A 72 -19.95 -19.63 24.55
C ARG A 72 -19.94 -18.36 23.71
N VAL A 73 -19.43 -18.44 22.47
CA VAL A 73 -19.43 -17.32 21.53
C VAL A 73 -20.85 -16.89 21.16
N GLU A 74 -21.72 -17.85 20.84
CA GLU A 74 -23.10 -17.54 20.45
C GLU A 74 -23.96 -17.07 21.64
N ASP A 75 -23.89 -17.70 22.82
CA ASP A 75 -24.57 -17.23 24.04
C ASP A 75 -24.14 -15.80 24.39
N TYR A 76 -22.85 -15.48 24.23
CA TYR A 76 -22.36 -14.14 24.52
C TYR A 76 -22.88 -13.09 23.52
N LYS A 77 -22.94 -13.42 22.22
CA LYS A 77 -23.54 -12.55 21.21
C LYS A 77 -25.02 -12.30 21.48
N GLU A 78 -25.77 -13.35 21.78
CA GLU A 78 -27.22 -13.25 22.05
C GLU A 78 -27.49 -12.43 23.31
N ARG A 79 -26.72 -12.67 24.39
CA ARG A 79 -26.93 -12.01 25.68
C ARG A 79 -26.53 -10.54 25.70
N TYR A 80 -25.45 -10.16 24.99
CA TYR A 80 -24.87 -8.82 25.06
C TYR A 80 -25.03 -7.99 23.78
N GLY A 81 -25.59 -8.57 22.71
CA GLY A 81 -25.83 -7.85 21.45
C GLY A 81 -24.54 -7.36 20.77
N VAL A 82 -23.41 -8.01 21.04
CA VAL A 82 -22.08 -7.60 20.57
C VAL A 82 -21.81 -8.07 19.15
N ALA A 83 -21.09 -7.26 18.38
CA ALA A 83 -20.54 -7.68 17.10
C ALA A 83 -19.10 -8.15 17.27
N GLU A 84 -18.67 -9.08 16.41
CA GLU A 84 -17.25 -9.38 16.24
C GLU A 84 -16.53 -8.06 15.96
N LYS A 85 -15.57 -7.70 16.82
CA LYS A 85 -14.71 -6.54 16.59
C LYS A 85 -14.05 -6.81 15.27
N ALA A 86 -14.34 -5.97 14.28
CA ALA A 86 -13.60 -6.00 13.02
C ALA A 86 -12.13 -6.11 13.39
N ALA A 87 -11.46 -7.16 12.90
CA ALA A 87 -10.06 -7.41 13.22
C ALA A 87 -9.37 -6.05 13.07
N ARG A 88 -8.85 -5.51 14.18
CA ARG A 88 -7.98 -4.33 14.07
C ARG A 88 -6.99 -4.72 12.98
N PRO A 89 -6.81 -3.93 11.92
CA PRO A 89 -5.71 -4.19 11.02
C PRO A 89 -4.50 -4.40 11.92
N ALA A 90 -3.77 -5.51 11.72
CA ALA A 90 -2.55 -5.77 12.47
C ALA A 90 -1.78 -4.44 12.55
N PRO A 91 -1.20 -4.08 13.71
CA PRO A 91 -0.47 -2.81 13.82
C PRO A 91 0.37 -2.69 12.56
N GLU A 92 0.22 -1.58 11.85
CA GLU A 92 0.84 -1.38 10.54
C GLU A 92 2.35 -1.42 10.73
N VAL A 93 2.93 -2.62 10.64
CA VAL A 93 4.35 -2.81 10.81
C VAL A 93 4.97 -2.64 9.44
N TYR A 94 5.79 -1.60 9.32
CA TYR A 94 6.52 -1.28 8.11
C TYR A 94 7.85 -2.02 8.13
N LYS A 95 8.02 -2.96 7.20
CA LYS A 95 9.27 -3.71 7.03
C LYS A 95 10.16 -3.04 5.99
N TYR A 96 11.43 -2.84 6.34
CA TYR A 96 12.45 -2.30 5.44
C TYR A 96 13.69 -3.18 5.47
N TYR A 97 14.23 -3.48 4.30
CA TYR A 97 15.43 -4.30 4.14
C TYR A 97 16.67 -3.43 3.92
N SER A 98 17.75 -3.72 4.65
CA SER A 98 19.06 -3.13 4.32
C SER A 98 19.66 -3.89 3.15
N THR A 99 19.86 -3.22 2.03
CA THR A 99 20.28 -3.91 0.80
C THR A 99 21.78 -3.81 0.54
N GLN A 100 22.44 -2.73 0.95
CA GLN A 100 23.83 -2.47 0.57
C GLN A 100 24.86 -2.86 1.63
N ARG A 101 24.48 -2.83 2.91
CA ARG A 101 25.39 -3.06 4.05
C ARG A 101 24.72 -3.80 5.21
N PRO A 102 25.49 -4.48 6.07
CA PRO A 102 25.00 -5.03 7.34
C PRO A 102 24.22 -4.03 8.17
N VAL A 103 23.28 -4.56 8.96
CA VAL A 103 22.53 -3.75 9.93
C VAL A 103 23.35 -3.67 11.21
N ASP A 104 23.85 -2.48 11.51
CA ASP A 104 24.69 -2.17 12.66
C ASP A 104 24.33 -0.79 13.25
N ILE A 105 24.95 -0.42 14.36
CA ILE A 105 24.75 0.85 15.03
C ILE A 105 25.04 2.01 14.05
N GLY A 106 24.02 2.84 13.83
CA GLY A 106 24.12 3.98 12.93
C GLY A 106 23.88 3.67 11.45
N THR A 107 23.54 2.44 11.09
CA THR A 107 23.15 2.07 9.71
C THR A 107 21.63 2.02 9.52
N PHE A 108 20.87 2.59 10.44
CA PHE A 108 19.41 2.69 10.34
C PHE A 108 18.90 4.04 10.88
N PRO A 109 17.75 4.54 10.39
CA PRO A 109 17.16 5.79 10.85
C PRO A 109 16.78 5.75 12.32
N LYS A 110 17.24 6.75 13.08
CA LYS A 110 16.74 7.03 14.43
C LYS A 110 15.45 7.86 14.33
N THR A 111 14.31 7.21 14.55
CA THR A 111 13.02 7.87 14.75
C THR A 111 12.76 8.09 16.25
N GLU A 112 11.71 8.81 16.62
CA GLU A 112 11.35 9.05 18.03
C GLU A 112 11.22 7.73 18.83
N ASN A 113 10.59 6.72 18.22
CA ASN A 113 10.39 5.40 18.83
C ASN A 113 11.39 4.34 18.38
N GLY A 114 12.27 4.67 17.42
CA GLY A 114 13.17 3.71 16.78
C GLY A 114 12.46 2.58 16.03
N PRO A 115 13.22 1.62 15.50
CA PRO A 115 12.67 0.35 14.99
C PRO A 115 12.18 -0.53 16.16
N THR A 116 11.04 -1.18 15.95
CA THR A 116 10.48 -2.17 16.88
C THR A 116 11.25 -3.48 16.85
N GLU A 117 11.82 -3.84 15.69
CA GLU A 117 12.66 -5.03 15.54
C GLU A 117 13.81 -4.71 14.59
N ILE A 118 15.00 -5.23 14.92
CA ILE A 118 16.20 -5.14 14.10
C ILE A 118 16.72 -6.56 13.94
N VAL A 119 16.86 -7.00 12.69
CA VAL A 119 17.47 -8.29 12.37
C VAL A 119 18.61 -8.06 11.40
N ASN A 120 19.80 -8.51 11.80
CA ASN A 120 20.98 -8.58 10.96
C ASN A 120 21.23 -10.03 10.55
N PHE A 121 21.50 -10.27 9.29
CA PHE A 121 21.89 -11.57 8.77
C PHE A 121 23.41 -11.70 8.77
N ASP A 122 23.92 -12.90 9.03
CA ASP A 122 25.37 -13.16 9.02
C ASP A 122 25.99 -12.97 7.63
N LYS A 123 25.17 -13.16 6.59
CA LYS A 123 25.53 -12.97 5.18
C LYS A 123 24.38 -12.32 4.44
N ARG A 124 24.64 -11.86 3.22
CA ARG A 124 23.58 -11.36 2.35
C ARG A 124 22.66 -12.52 1.94
N GLU A 125 21.41 -12.48 2.38
CA GLU A 125 20.41 -13.52 2.14
C GLU A 125 19.36 -13.10 1.12
N SER A 126 18.73 -14.10 0.48
CA SER A 126 17.64 -13.88 -0.47
C SER A 126 16.33 -13.69 0.28
N VAL A 127 15.62 -12.60 0.01
CA VAL A 127 14.40 -12.20 0.73
C VAL A 127 13.22 -12.03 -0.23
N GLU A 128 12.01 -11.92 0.32
CA GLU A 128 10.76 -11.70 -0.44
C GLU A 128 10.58 -12.74 -1.57
N ASN A 129 10.74 -14.02 -1.24
CA ASN A 129 10.68 -15.14 -2.18
C ASN A 129 11.68 -15.05 -3.34
N GLY A 130 12.89 -14.56 -3.08
CA GLY A 130 13.95 -14.53 -4.08
C GLY A 130 14.03 -13.26 -4.92
N ARG A 131 13.23 -12.23 -4.60
CA ARG A 131 13.15 -11.00 -5.42
C ARG A 131 14.39 -10.13 -5.35
N PHE A 132 15.09 -10.13 -4.22
CA PHE A 132 16.34 -9.40 -4.03
C PHE A 132 17.12 -9.96 -2.83
N GLN A 133 18.34 -9.46 -2.64
CA GLN A 133 19.18 -9.82 -1.50
C GLN A 133 19.28 -8.69 -0.49
N ALA A 134 19.35 -9.03 0.79
CA ALA A 134 19.45 -8.10 1.91
C ALA A 134 20.42 -8.61 2.96
N TRP A 135 20.96 -7.70 3.76
CA TRP A 135 21.79 -8.01 4.92
C TRP A 135 21.01 -8.07 6.23
N GLY A 136 19.70 -7.82 6.19
CA GLY A 136 18.85 -7.76 7.37
C GLY A 136 17.58 -6.98 7.09
N TYR A 137 16.74 -6.83 8.11
CA TYR A 137 15.53 -6.02 8.05
C TYR A 137 15.27 -5.26 9.35
N LEU A 138 14.47 -4.21 9.21
CA LEU A 138 14.00 -3.33 10.27
C LEU A 138 12.47 -3.31 10.23
N LEU A 139 11.85 -3.36 11.40
CA LEU A 139 10.41 -3.17 11.55
C LEU A 139 10.15 -1.84 12.26
N TYR A 140 9.23 -1.03 11.73
CA TYR A 140 8.78 0.21 12.37
C TYR A 140 7.28 0.19 12.57
N ASN A 141 6.82 0.89 13.60
CA ASN A 141 5.40 1.13 13.89
C ASN A 141 4.83 2.35 13.11
N ALA A 142 5.68 3.06 12.37
CA ALA A 142 5.33 4.18 11.52
C ALA A 142 6.17 4.13 10.23
N PRO A 143 5.66 4.65 9.11
CA PRO A 143 6.39 4.65 7.85
C PRO A 143 7.65 5.53 7.95
N LEU A 144 8.76 5.05 7.40
CA LEU A 144 9.93 5.87 7.16
C LEU A 144 9.68 6.84 5.99
N THR A 145 10.18 8.06 6.12
CA THR A 145 10.17 9.04 5.03
C THR A 145 11.04 8.58 3.85
N GLY A 146 10.73 9.05 2.64
CA GLY A 146 11.54 8.75 1.45
C GLY A 146 13.02 9.15 1.62
N LYS A 147 13.29 10.24 2.35
CA LYS A 147 14.65 10.67 2.69
C LYS A 147 15.36 9.66 3.59
N GLN A 148 14.73 9.22 4.67
CA GLN A 148 15.29 8.19 5.56
C GLN A 148 15.53 6.87 4.83
N ILE A 149 14.62 6.46 3.95
CA ILE A 149 14.80 5.25 3.14
C ILE A 149 16.03 5.41 2.25
N THR A 150 16.19 6.56 1.60
CA THR A 150 17.30 6.84 0.66
C THR A 150 18.63 6.98 1.38
N ASP A 151 18.72 7.81 2.42
CA ASP A 151 19.95 8.09 3.17
C ASP A 151 20.55 6.81 3.80
N TYR A 152 19.70 5.84 4.13
CA TYR A 152 20.08 4.56 4.72
C TYR A 152 19.99 3.38 3.74
N GLU A 153 19.76 3.64 2.45
CA GLU A 153 19.76 2.64 1.36
C GLU A 153 18.82 1.45 1.63
N LEU A 154 17.70 1.75 2.27
CA LEU A 154 16.68 0.79 2.65
C LEU A 154 15.74 0.50 1.49
N ARG A 155 15.15 -0.69 1.50
CA ARG A 155 14.10 -1.09 0.56
C ARG A 155 12.84 -1.51 1.30
N ALA A 156 11.73 -0.81 1.06
CA ALA A 156 10.44 -1.17 1.64
C ALA A 156 9.98 -2.55 1.17
N ALA A 157 9.43 -3.35 2.09
CA ALA A 157 8.82 -4.63 1.73
C ALA A 157 7.57 -4.41 0.87
N PRO A 158 7.29 -5.28 -0.12
CA PRO A 158 6.07 -5.24 -0.95
C PRO A 158 4.76 -5.25 -0.17
N GLY A 159 4.76 -5.80 1.05
CA GLY A 159 3.58 -5.87 1.91
C GLY A 159 3.35 -4.65 2.80
N ASN A 160 4.15 -3.58 2.70
CA ASN A 160 3.99 -2.41 3.56
C ASN A 160 2.69 -1.65 3.22
N PRO A 161 1.88 -1.26 4.22
CA PRO A 161 0.58 -0.60 4.02
C PRO A 161 0.63 0.66 3.14
N ASP A 162 1.71 1.45 3.29
CA ASP A 162 1.87 2.73 2.62
C ASP A 162 2.62 2.67 1.27
N GLN A 163 2.85 1.49 0.66
CA GLN A 163 3.55 1.44 -0.63
C GLN A 163 2.84 2.24 -1.75
N LEU A 164 1.56 2.53 -1.58
CA LEU A 164 0.75 3.33 -2.50
C LEU A 164 0.49 4.75 -1.99
N ARG A 165 1.06 5.13 -0.84
CA ARG A 165 0.87 6.44 -0.24
C ARG A 165 1.66 7.48 -1.05
N LEU A 166 0.95 8.48 -1.55
CA LEU A 166 1.52 9.50 -2.41
C LEU A 166 2.35 10.48 -1.58
N SER A 167 3.46 10.96 -2.14
CA SER A 167 4.11 12.14 -1.57
C SER A 167 3.13 13.33 -1.58
N PRO A 168 3.27 14.33 -0.70
CA PRO A 168 2.38 15.49 -0.70
C PRO A 168 2.24 16.16 -2.08
N GLU A 169 3.34 16.28 -2.82
CA GLU A 169 3.37 16.83 -4.18
C GLU A 169 2.63 15.95 -5.18
N GLN A 170 2.83 14.63 -5.13
CA GLN A 170 2.12 13.68 -5.99
C GLN A 170 0.62 13.67 -5.67
N LEU A 171 0.25 13.70 -4.39
CA LEU A 171 -1.12 13.77 -3.93
C LEU A 171 -1.78 15.03 -4.49
N GLU A 172 -1.17 16.19 -4.30
CA GLU A 172 -1.69 17.45 -4.83
C GLU A 172 -1.86 17.41 -6.35
N GLN A 173 -0.83 16.99 -7.08
CA GLN A 173 -0.86 16.87 -8.55
C GLN A 173 -2.02 15.99 -9.01
N GLN A 174 -2.16 14.80 -8.41
CA GLN A 174 -3.19 13.85 -8.79
C GLN A 174 -4.59 14.34 -8.44
N VAL A 175 -4.78 14.88 -7.23
CA VAL A 175 -6.06 15.44 -6.78
C VAL A 175 -6.49 16.57 -7.70
N GLN A 176 -5.60 17.51 -8.05
CA GLN A 176 -5.95 18.59 -8.97
C GLN A 176 -6.31 18.06 -10.37
N ALA A 177 -5.53 17.11 -10.90
CA ALA A 177 -5.78 16.57 -12.23
C ALA A 177 -7.09 15.77 -12.31
N VAL A 178 -7.36 14.93 -11.30
CA VAL A 178 -8.60 14.15 -11.18
C VAL A 178 -9.79 15.06 -10.94
N GLY A 179 -9.70 16.01 -10.02
CA GLY A 179 -10.80 16.91 -9.69
C GLY A 179 -11.23 17.79 -10.86
N LYS A 180 -10.27 18.36 -11.60
CA LYS A 180 -10.55 19.10 -12.85
C LYS A 180 -11.25 18.21 -13.89
N TRP A 181 -10.81 16.96 -14.03
CA TRP A 181 -11.43 16.02 -14.97
C TRP A 181 -12.84 15.61 -14.52
N GLU A 182 -13.06 15.34 -13.24
CA GLU A 182 -14.37 15.00 -12.68
C GLU A 182 -15.39 16.13 -12.86
N GLN A 183 -14.95 17.38 -12.62
CA GLN A 183 -15.77 18.55 -12.85
C GLN A 183 -16.10 18.72 -14.34
N ALA A 184 -15.11 18.60 -15.23
CA ALA A 184 -15.32 18.72 -16.68
C ALA A 184 -16.26 17.62 -17.24
N LYS A 185 -16.20 16.42 -16.67
CA LYS A 185 -17.09 15.29 -17.03
C LYS A 185 -18.43 15.30 -16.30
N ARG A 186 -18.69 16.31 -15.46
CA ARG A 186 -19.91 16.44 -14.65
C ARG A 186 -20.22 15.15 -13.87
N ILE A 187 -19.18 14.55 -13.29
CA ILE A 187 -19.33 13.34 -12.48
C ILE A 187 -20.16 13.69 -11.23
N PRO A 188 -21.24 12.94 -10.94
CA PRO A 188 -22.06 13.18 -9.75
C PRO A 188 -21.22 13.12 -8.46
N ASN A 189 -21.45 14.04 -7.52
CA ASN A 189 -20.64 14.18 -6.30
C ASN A 189 -20.45 12.87 -5.51
N VAL A 190 -21.45 11.99 -5.50
CA VAL A 190 -21.39 10.68 -4.84
C VAL A 190 -20.34 9.74 -5.45
N LYS A 191 -19.99 9.91 -6.74
CA LYS A 191 -18.98 9.10 -7.46
C LYS A 191 -17.62 9.79 -7.57
N ARG A 192 -17.49 11.02 -7.05
CA ARG A 192 -16.25 11.78 -7.10
C ARG A 192 -15.28 11.32 -6.03
N LEU A 193 -14.00 11.28 -6.38
CA LEU A 193 -12.89 11.03 -5.47
C LEU A 193 -12.39 12.31 -4.80
N THR A 194 -12.75 13.47 -5.35
CA THR A 194 -12.28 14.78 -4.90
C THR A 194 -13.44 15.67 -4.42
N TRP A 195 -13.14 16.54 -3.44
CA TRP A 195 -13.96 17.68 -3.06
C TRP A 195 -13.35 18.96 -3.64
N TRP A 196 -14.20 19.91 -4.00
CA TRP A 196 -13.79 21.28 -4.33
C TRP A 196 -14.02 22.15 -3.11
N TYR A 197 -12.97 22.82 -2.64
CA TYR A 197 -13.09 23.82 -1.58
C TYR A 197 -12.97 25.21 -2.20
N SER A 198 -14.07 25.97 -2.14
CA SER A 198 -14.15 27.34 -2.69
C SER A 198 -13.12 28.27 -2.06
N ASP A 199 -12.89 28.10 -0.76
CA ASP A 199 -12.13 29.04 0.06
C ASP A 199 -10.63 29.02 -0.27
N PHE A 200 -10.15 27.89 -0.81
CA PHE A 200 -8.76 27.69 -1.23
C PHE A 200 -8.60 27.55 -2.75
N GLY A 201 -9.71 27.52 -3.50
CA GLY A 201 -9.69 27.37 -4.96
C GLY A 201 -9.02 26.09 -5.44
N SER A 202 -9.08 25.01 -4.66
CA SER A 202 -8.35 23.77 -4.94
C SER A 202 -9.21 22.52 -4.71
N PHE A 203 -8.86 21.44 -5.42
CA PHE A 203 -9.40 20.12 -5.13
C PHE A 203 -8.66 19.47 -3.95
N VAL A 204 -9.38 18.69 -3.14
CA VAL A 204 -8.83 17.90 -2.04
C VAL A 204 -9.35 16.46 -2.17
N LYS A 205 -8.53 15.47 -1.81
CA LYS A 205 -8.95 14.06 -1.77
C LYS A 205 -10.00 13.87 -0.67
N LYS A 206 -11.07 13.11 -0.92
CA LYS A 206 -12.02 12.76 0.14
C LYS A 206 -11.36 11.84 1.17
N GLU A 207 -11.78 11.95 2.43
CA GLU A 207 -11.19 11.22 3.56
C GLU A 207 -11.21 9.70 3.39
N PHE A 208 -12.28 9.15 2.83
CA PHE A 208 -12.45 7.70 2.61
C PHE A 208 -11.83 7.18 1.30
N VAL A 209 -11.17 8.04 0.51
CA VAL A 209 -10.52 7.62 -0.73
C VAL A 209 -9.06 7.27 -0.45
N THR A 210 -8.66 6.06 -0.84
CA THR A 210 -7.27 5.62 -0.74
C THR A 210 -6.39 6.27 -1.82
N ASP A 211 -5.10 6.41 -1.54
CA ASP A 211 -4.14 6.96 -2.53
C ASP A 211 -4.01 6.06 -3.76
N ALA A 212 -4.24 4.75 -3.59
CA ALA A 212 -4.31 3.76 -4.66
C ALA A 212 -5.49 4.01 -5.60
N GLU A 213 -6.70 4.23 -5.05
CA GLU A 213 -7.90 4.53 -5.85
C GLU A 213 -7.76 5.85 -6.62
N LEU A 214 -7.19 6.87 -5.96
CA LEU A 214 -6.89 8.15 -6.60
C LEU A 214 -5.87 7.97 -7.74
N SER A 215 -4.79 7.22 -7.51
CA SER A 215 -3.75 6.92 -8.51
C SER A 215 -4.31 6.16 -9.70
N GLY A 216 -5.10 5.11 -9.47
CA GLY A 216 -5.75 4.37 -10.56
C GLY A 216 -6.71 5.24 -11.37
N ARG A 217 -7.35 6.23 -10.75
CA ARG A 217 -8.17 7.23 -11.48
C ARG A 217 -7.30 8.20 -12.27
N TYR A 218 -6.22 8.70 -11.67
CA TYR A 218 -5.29 9.62 -12.28
C TYR A 218 -4.67 9.03 -13.56
N GLU A 219 -4.20 7.78 -13.51
CA GLU A 219 -3.65 7.08 -14.69
C GLU A 219 -4.66 7.00 -15.84
N LYS A 220 -5.93 6.67 -15.54
CA LYS A 220 -7.01 6.67 -16.54
C LYS A 220 -7.21 8.05 -17.14
N VAL A 221 -7.21 9.11 -16.32
CA VAL A 221 -7.33 10.50 -16.79
C VAL A 221 -6.17 10.87 -17.71
N MET A 222 -4.93 10.54 -17.34
CA MET A 222 -3.75 10.83 -18.15
C MET A 222 -3.73 10.02 -19.45
N GLY A 223 -4.17 8.76 -19.43
CA GLY A 223 -4.34 7.94 -20.62
C GLY A 223 -5.36 8.54 -21.61
N ILE A 224 -6.49 9.06 -21.11
CA ILE A 224 -7.48 9.76 -21.93
C ILE A 224 -6.88 11.03 -22.55
N LYS A 225 -6.17 11.85 -21.77
CA LYS A 225 -5.51 13.07 -22.26
C LYS A 225 -4.45 12.76 -23.33
N ALA A 226 -3.61 11.75 -23.10
CA ALA A 226 -2.59 11.34 -24.06
C ALA A 226 -3.20 10.85 -25.39
N ARG A 227 -4.28 10.07 -25.34
CA ARG A 227 -5.00 9.63 -26.55
C ARG A 227 -5.62 10.82 -27.31
N ALA A 228 -6.22 11.76 -26.59
CA ALA A 228 -6.78 12.96 -27.20
C ALA A 228 -5.69 13.82 -27.87
N ALA A 229 -4.54 13.98 -27.22
CA ALA A 229 -3.39 14.70 -27.76
C ALA A 229 -2.86 14.05 -29.05
N ARG A 230 -2.69 12.72 -29.07
CA ARG A 230 -2.28 11.96 -30.27
C ARG A 230 -3.25 12.18 -31.42
N LYS A 231 -4.56 12.02 -31.17
CA LYS A 231 -5.61 12.23 -32.18
C LYS A 231 -5.65 13.68 -32.69
N SER A 232 -5.34 14.66 -31.84
CA SER A 232 -5.25 16.07 -32.26
C SER A 232 -4.01 16.34 -33.11
N ALA A 233 -2.87 15.72 -32.78
CA ALA A 233 -1.63 15.83 -33.54
C ALA A 233 -1.75 15.19 -34.93
N GLU A 234 -2.46 14.06 -35.04
CA GLU A 234 -2.74 13.40 -36.32
C GLU A 234 -3.69 14.21 -37.21
N LYS A 235 -4.54 15.05 -36.60
CA LYS A 235 -5.53 15.90 -37.29
C LYS A 235 -5.01 17.29 -37.67
N LYS A 236 -3.69 17.53 -37.69
CA LYS A 236 -3.12 18.78 -38.21
C LYS A 236 -3.81 19.15 -39.54
N PRO A 237 -4.42 20.35 -39.63
CA PRO A 237 -5.22 20.71 -40.79
C PRO A 237 -4.36 20.71 -42.06
N ILE A 238 -4.98 20.38 -43.20
CA ILE A 238 -4.31 20.29 -44.52
C ILE A 238 -3.52 21.57 -44.83
N SER A 239 -4.02 22.73 -44.41
CA SER A 239 -3.35 24.03 -44.56
C SER A 239 -1.99 24.12 -43.87
N GLU A 240 -1.83 23.48 -42.71
CA GLU A 240 -0.56 23.43 -41.97
C GLU A 240 0.41 22.47 -42.64
N ARG A 241 -0.08 21.31 -43.11
CA ARG A 241 0.71 20.35 -43.89
C ARG A 241 1.18 20.92 -45.23
N LEU A 242 0.36 21.74 -45.90
CA LEU A 242 0.73 22.45 -47.13
C LEU A 242 1.80 23.52 -46.87
N LYS A 243 1.73 24.24 -45.75
CA LYS A 243 2.78 25.19 -45.34
C LYS A 243 4.10 24.50 -45.01
N GLU A 244 4.05 23.41 -44.25
CA GLU A 244 5.24 22.60 -43.95
C GLU A 244 5.87 22.03 -45.24
N GLY A 245 5.04 21.53 -46.18
CA GLY A 245 5.49 21.05 -47.48
C GLY A 245 6.10 22.15 -48.37
N ALA A 246 5.50 23.35 -48.40
CA ALA A 246 6.03 24.49 -49.14
C ALA A 246 7.39 24.95 -48.60
N ALA A 247 7.53 25.03 -47.26
CA ALA A 247 8.79 25.39 -46.62
C ALA A 247 9.89 24.35 -46.86
N GLN A 248 9.53 23.06 -46.94
CA GLN A 248 10.47 22.00 -47.28
C GLN A 248 10.91 22.09 -48.74
N ALA A 249 9.98 22.33 -49.67
CA ALA A 249 10.28 22.52 -51.10
C ALA A 249 11.17 23.75 -51.36
N GLU A 250 10.98 24.84 -50.61
CA GLU A 250 11.87 26.01 -50.67
C GLU A 250 13.29 25.70 -50.19
N ARG A 251 13.42 24.92 -49.10
CA ARG A 251 14.74 24.48 -48.61
C ARG A 251 15.43 23.56 -49.61
N ASP A 252 14.71 22.62 -50.20
CA ASP A 252 15.26 21.69 -51.17
C ASP A 252 15.66 22.41 -52.48
N ASN A 253 14.91 23.45 -52.89
CA ASN A 253 15.27 24.29 -54.03
C ASN A 253 16.48 25.20 -53.73
N ALA A 254 16.58 25.74 -52.51
CA ALA A 254 17.75 26.52 -52.10
C ALA A 254 19.02 25.67 -51.97
N ALA A 255 18.89 24.37 -51.72
CA ALA A 255 19.98 23.41 -51.65
C ALA A 255 20.36 22.81 -53.02
N ARG A 256 19.66 23.14 -54.12
CA ARG A 256 20.08 22.70 -55.46
C ARG A 256 21.34 23.45 -55.89
N PRO A 257 22.47 22.77 -56.14
CA PRO A 257 23.65 23.42 -56.70
C PRO A 257 23.34 23.94 -58.11
N THR A 258 23.78 25.17 -58.40
CA THR A 258 23.62 25.79 -59.72
C THR A 258 24.37 24.98 -60.78
N PRO A 259 23.82 24.80 -61.98
CA PRO A 259 24.50 24.05 -63.03
C PRO A 259 25.77 24.78 -63.43
N PHE A 260 26.91 24.09 -63.27
CA PHE A 260 28.25 24.56 -63.65
C PHE A 260 28.26 24.91 -65.15
N LYS A 261 28.40 26.19 -65.49
CA LYS A 261 28.70 26.63 -66.86
C LYS A 261 30.21 26.45 -67.08
N ASN A 262 30.59 25.42 -67.82
CA ASN A 262 31.94 25.30 -68.38
C ASN A 262 32.11 26.33 -69.50
N THR A 263 32.87 27.39 -69.25
CA THR A 263 33.41 28.25 -70.30
C THR A 263 34.81 27.76 -70.65
N GLU A 264 34.87 26.85 -71.60
CA GLU A 264 36.08 26.53 -72.35
C GLU A 264 36.40 27.73 -73.25
N LYS A 265 37.52 28.39 -72.97
CA LYS A 265 38.10 29.45 -73.79
C LYS A 265 38.70 28.79 -75.02
N ASP A 266 38.21 29.14 -76.20
CA ASP A 266 38.94 28.91 -77.44
C ASP A 266 39.13 30.25 -78.17
N ARG A 267 40.42 30.60 -78.30
CA ARG A 267 41.09 31.71 -79.01
C ARG A 267 40.99 33.13 -78.46
#